data_AF-A0A3L7PJI2-F1
#
_entry.id   AF-A0A3L7PJI2-F1
#
_cell.length_a   1.000
_cell.length_b   1.000
_cell.length_c   1.000
_cell.angle_alpha   90.00
_cell.angle_beta   90.00
_cell.angle_gamma   90.00
#
_symmetry.space_group_name_H-M   'P 1'
#
loop_
_entity.id
_entity.type
_entity.pdbx_description
1 polymer ?
#
loop_
_entity_poly.entity_id
_entity_poly.type
_entity_poly.pdbx_seq_one_letter_code
_entity_poly.pdbx_strand_id
1 'polypeptide(L)'
;MPARLIRCATCRALLNSELVPREIEYPDFVPLREVLAVVDAPVKGDFIKCPQCTRELRISLRFRGKKVSCRHCSHAFRLQIGTPEVTRLGVYAPCPHCKQELRASERYISMNVSCKFCNGAIRIVDQPPSV
;
A
#
# COMPACT_ATOMS: atom_id res chain seq x y z
N MET A 1 -37.95 -23.99 -6.07
CA MET A 1 -38.08 -25.27 -5.34
C MET A 1 -38.81 -26.25 -6.25
N PRO A 2 -38.35 -27.49 -6.43
CA PRO A 2 -39.06 -28.46 -7.25
C PRO A 2 -40.45 -28.74 -6.67
N ALA A 3 -41.43 -28.93 -7.55
CA ALA A 3 -42.77 -29.34 -7.13
C ALA A 3 -42.71 -30.76 -6.53
N ARG A 4 -43.48 -31.02 -5.47
CA ARG A 4 -43.59 -32.34 -4.78
C ARG A 4 -42.36 -32.82 -4.00
N LEU A 5 -41.72 -31.90 -3.28
CA LEU A 5 -40.70 -32.25 -2.29
C LEU A 5 -41.37 -32.79 -1.01
N ILE A 6 -41.15 -34.06 -0.68
CA ILE A 6 -41.72 -34.73 0.49
C ILE A 6 -40.63 -34.86 1.55
N ARG A 7 -40.90 -34.32 2.75
CA ARG A 7 -40.04 -34.49 3.93
C ARG A 7 -40.80 -35.21 5.02
N CYS A 8 -40.10 -36.02 5.82
CA CYS A 8 -40.67 -36.59 7.03
C CYS A 8 -41.09 -35.46 7.98
N ALA A 9 -42.31 -35.50 8.52
CA ALA A 9 -42.81 -34.49 9.45
C ALA A 9 -42.00 -34.44 10.76
N THR A 10 -41.45 -35.58 11.19
CA THR A 10 -40.75 -35.74 12.48
C THR A 10 -39.27 -35.38 12.37
N CYS A 11 -38.55 -35.93 11.39
CA CYS A 11 -37.11 -35.75 11.27
C CYS A 11 -36.67 -34.86 10.10
N ARG A 12 -37.61 -34.34 9.30
CA ARG A 12 -37.37 -33.50 8.11
C ARG A 12 -36.48 -34.11 7.02
N ALA A 13 -36.16 -35.40 7.13
CA ALA A 13 -35.43 -36.15 6.10
C ALA A 13 -36.18 -36.11 4.76
N LEU A 14 -35.43 -36.01 3.67
CA LEU A 14 -35.96 -36.04 2.30
C LEU A 14 -36.37 -37.48 1.96
N LEU A 15 -37.66 -37.70 1.68
CA LEU A 15 -38.19 -39.05 1.44
C LEU A 15 -38.27 -39.41 -0.05
N ASN A 16 -38.07 -38.44 -0.95
CA ASN A 16 -37.97 -38.68 -2.38
C ASN A 16 -36.59 -39.29 -2.68
N SER A 17 -36.54 -40.58 -3.00
CA SER A 17 -35.31 -41.29 -3.35
C SER A 17 -34.66 -40.80 -4.67
N GLU A 18 -35.43 -40.13 -5.53
CA GLU A 18 -34.94 -39.56 -6.80
C GLU A 18 -34.34 -38.16 -6.64
N LEU A 19 -34.54 -37.51 -5.50
CA LEU A 19 -34.02 -36.18 -5.24
C LEU A 19 -32.80 -36.29 -4.33
N VAL A 20 -31.64 -35.91 -4.83
CA VAL A 20 -30.43 -35.77 -4.02
C VAL A 20 -30.24 -34.28 -3.71
N PRO A 21 -29.84 -33.90 -2.49
CA PRO A 21 -29.40 -32.54 -2.22
C PRO A 21 -28.36 -32.15 -3.25
N ARG A 22 -28.56 -31.01 -3.92
CA ARG A 22 -27.58 -30.51 -4.87
C ARG A 22 -26.32 -30.15 -4.09
N GLU A 23 -25.29 -30.98 -4.21
CA GLU A 23 -23.95 -30.62 -3.76
C GLU A 23 -23.47 -29.50 -4.68
N ILE A 24 -23.35 -28.30 -4.12
CA ILE A 24 -22.77 -27.16 -4.80
C ILE A 24 -21.29 -27.22 -4.49
N GLU A 25 -20.49 -27.73 -5.43
CA GLU A 25 -19.04 -27.62 -5.35
C GLU A 25 -18.67 -26.14 -5.55
N TYR A 26 -18.20 -25.50 -4.48
CA TYR A 26 -17.62 -24.17 -4.60
C TYR A 26 -16.24 -24.32 -5.25
N PRO A 27 -15.97 -23.65 -6.39
CA PRO A 27 -14.63 -23.65 -6.94
C PRO A 27 -13.66 -23.01 -5.95
N ASP A 28 -12.42 -23.50 -5.92
CA ASP A 28 -11.36 -22.89 -5.13
C ASP A 28 -11.17 -21.42 -5.52
N PHE A 29 -10.88 -20.59 -4.52
CA PHE A 29 -10.59 -19.18 -4.75
C PHE A 29 -9.31 -19.05 -5.61
N VAL A 30 -9.49 -18.60 -6.85
CA VAL A 30 -8.38 -18.23 -7.73
C VAL A 30 -8.23 -16.71 -7.68
N PRO A 31 -7.17 -16.16 -7.06
CA PRO A 31 -6.94 -14.72 -7.11
C PRO A 31 -6.68 -14.27 -8.54
N LEU A 32 -7.23 -13.11 -8.90
CA LEU A 32 -6.96 -12.46 -10.18
C LEU A 32 -5.45 -12.18 -10.30
N ARG A 33 -4.84 -12.63 -11.40
CA ARG A 33 -3.39 -12.48 -11.67
C ARG A 33 -2.93 -11.01 -11.61
N GLU A 34 -3.81 -10.08 -11.92
CA GLU A 34 -3.55 -8.63 -11.95
C GLU A 34 -3.41 -8.00 -10.55
N VAL A 35 -3.96 -8.63 -9.50
CA VAL A 35 -3.87 -8.15 -8.11
C VAL A 35 -2.50 -8.49 -7.49
N LEU A 36 -1.75 -9.42 -8.10
CA LEU A 36 -0.44 -9.87 -7.59
C LEU A 36 0.76 -9.11 -8.15
N ALA A 37 0.56 -8.18 -9.10
CA ALA A 37 1.68 -7.54 -9.80
C ALA A 37 2.18 -6.24 -9.16
N VAL A 38 1.39 -5.61 -8.27
CA VAL A 38 1.77 -4.33 -7.67
C VAL A 38 2.48 -4.58 -6.35
N VAL A 39 3.80 -4.37 -6.34
CA VAL A 39 4.62 -4.57 -5.13
C VAL A 39 4.78 -3.26 -4.37
N ASP A 40 4.65 -3.32 -3.05
CA ASP A 40 4.82 -2.16 -2.19
C ASP A 40 6.30 -1.74 -2.08
N ALA A 41 6.58 -0.49 -2.41
CA ALA A 41 7.88 0.15 -2.30
C ALA A 41 7.88 1.09 -1.08
N PRO A 42 8.49 0.69 0.05
CA PRO A 42 8.46 1.50 1.27
C PRO A 42 9.35 2.75 1.13
N VAL A 43 8.84 3.88 1.61
CA VAL A 43 9.60 5.15 1.63
C VAL A 43 10.82 5.03 2.55
N LYS A 44 12.00 5.36 2.03
CA LYS A 44 13.25 5.44 2.82
C LYS A 44 13.52 6.83 3.39
N GLY A 45 12.93 7.86 2.80
CA GLY A 45 12.99 9.22 3.32
C GLY A 45 12.32 10.24 2.41
N ASP A 46 12.47 11.50 2.80
CA ASP A 46 11.70 12.62 2.28
C ASP A 46 12.62 13.69 1.69
N PHE A 47 12.11 14.34 0.65
CA PHE A 47 12.59 15.63 0.20
C PHE A 47 11.70 16.70 0.82
N ILE A 48 12.29 17.57 1.63
CA ILE A 48 11.58 18.66 2.29
C ILE A 48 12.20 20.00 1.93
N LYS A 49 11.38 21.04 1.98
CA LYS A 49 11.82 22.42 1.81
C LYS A 49 12.18 23.00 3.17
N CYS A 50 13.39 23.57 3.31
CA CYS A 50 13.76 24.25 4.55
C CYS A 50 12.91 25.52 4.74
N PRO A 51 12.34 25.77 5.95
CA PRO A 51 11.51 26.95 6.21
C PRO A 51 12.26 28.28 6.05
N GLN A 52 13.56 28.31 6.38
CA GLN A 52 14.35 29.54 6.34
C GLN A 52 14.99 29.79 4.97
N CYS A 53 15.73 28.81 4.43
CA CYS A 53 16.49 29.02 3.20
C CYS A 53 15.79 28.52 1.94
N THR A 54 14.59 27.91 2.07
CA THR A 54 13.76 27.39 0.96
C THR A 54 14.41 26.32 0.07
N ARG A 55 15.61 25.85 0.41
CA ARG A 55 16.33 24.80 -0.31
C ARG A 55 15.75 23.43 -0.02
N GLU A 56 15.85 22.55 -1.00
CA GLU A 56 15.50 21.13 -0.87
C GLU A 56 16.55 20.42 -0.01
N LEU A 57 16.07 19.67 0.97
CA LEU A 57 16.87 18.81 1.85
C LEU A 57 16.37 17.38 1.70
N ARG A 58 17.33 16.47 1.53
CA ARG A 58 17.08 15.02 1.54
C ARG A 58 17.30 14.50 2.96
N ILE A 59 16.26 13.96 3.58
CA ILE A 59 16.31 13.46 4.96
C ILE A 59 15.81 12.02 5.03
N SER A 60 16.44 11.19 5.86
CA SER A 60 15.98 9.81 6.08
C SER A 60 14.74 9.76 6.95
N LEU A 61 13.88 8.76 6.70
CA LEU A 61 12.69 8.46 7.49
C LEU A 61 12.96 8.40 9.00
N ARG A 62 14.16 7.95 9.41
CA ARG A 62 14.58 7.80 10.82
C ARG A 62 14.64 9.10 11.62
N PHE A 63 14.61 10.24 10.94
CA PHE A 63 14.62 11.57 11.54
C PHE A 63 13.24 12.21 11.61
N ARG A 64 12.18 11.56 11.09
CA ARG A 64 10.80 12.03 11.30
C ARG A 64 10.51 12.12 12.80
N GLY A 65 9.89 13.22 13.21
CA GLY A 65 9.62 13.57 14.61
C GLY A 65 10.83 14.10 15.39
N LYS A 66 12.05 14.07 14.83
CA LYS A 66 13.27 14.55 15.50
C LYS A 66 13.61 15.98 15.09
N LYS A 67 14.45 16.63 15.91
CA LYS A 67 15.08 17.91 15.55
C LYS A 67 16.19 17.65 14.53
N VAL A 68 16.15 18.37 13.41
CA VAL A 68 17.13 18.29 12.33
C VAL A 68 17.63 19.69 12.01
N SER A 69 18.88 19.80 11.59
CA SER A 69 19.50 21.05 11.15
C SER A 69 19.66 21.07 9.64
N CYS A 70 19.28 22.18 9.00
CA CYS A 70 19.53 22.39 7.59
C CYS A 70 21.04 22.41 7.30
N ARG A 71 21.50 21.64 6.30
CA ARG A 71 22.92 21.62 5.89
C ARG A 71 23.39 22.93 5.27
N HIS A 72 22.46 23.78 4.79
CA HIS A 72 22.80 25.02 4.07
C HIS A 72 22.81 26.27 4.94
N CYS A 73 21.85 26.40 5.87
CA CYS A 73 21.72 27.59 6.72
C CYS A 73 21.89 27.29 8.21
N SER A 74 22.15 26.03 8.58
CA SER A 74 22.28 25.57 9.97
C SER A 74 21.05 25.79 10.85
N HIS A 75 19.92 26.19 10.28
CA HIS A 75 18.66 26.35 11.00
C HIS A 75 18.14 25.00 11.50
N ALA A 76 17.84 24.93 12.80
CA ALA A 76 17.31 23.74 13.44
C ALA A 76 15.78 23.81 13.56
N PHE A 77 15.09 22.77 13.10
CA PHE A 77 13.63 22.66 13.14
C PHE A 77 13.22 21.21 13.44
N ARG A 78 11.96 20.99 13.82
CA ARG A 78 11.42 19.64 14.02
C ARG A 78 10.84 19.11 12.70
N LEU A 79 11.25 17.90 12.31
CA LEU A 79 10.75 17.26 11.10
C LEU A 79 9.37 16.64 11.34
N GLN A 80 8.31 17.42 11.21
CA GLN A 80 6.92 16.96 11.31
C GLN A 80 6.22 17.09 9.95
N ILE A 81 5.77 15.97 9.39
CA ILE A 81 5.06 15.96 8.11
C ILE A 81 3.59 16.32 8.39
N GLY A 82 3.02 17.21 7.58
CA GLY A 82 1.66 17.70 7.74
C GLY A 82 1.55 19.04 8.47
N THR A 83 2.65 19.59 8.98
CA THR A 83 2.68 20.97 9.54
C THR A 83 3.02 22.00 8.45
N PRO A 84 2.47 23.23 8.52
CA PRO A 84 2.75 24.28 7.54
C PRO A 84 4.22 24.73 7.54
N GLU A 85 4.95 24.52 8.63
CA GLU A 85 6.37 24.87 8.74
C GLU A 85 7.27 24.02 7.83
N VAL A 86 6.86 22.79 7.51
CA VAL A 86 7.68 21.84 6.75
C VAL A 86 6.91 21.35 5.53
N THR A 87 7.22 21.95 4.38
CA THR A 87 6.66 21.50 3.09
C THR A 87 7.41 20.28 2.58
N ARG A 88 6.71 19.15 2.43
CA ARG A 88 7.21 17.96 1.73
C ARG A 88 7.11 18.18 0.22
N LEU A 89 8.21 17.97 -0.49
CA LEU A 89 8.28 18.06 -1.95
C LEU A 89 8.11 16.68 -2.61
N GLY A 90 8.55 15.63 -1.92
CA GLY A 90 8.44 14.26 -2.39
C GLY A 90 9.15 13.27 -1.48
N VAL A 91 9.29 12.05 -1.98
CA VAL A 91 9.87 10.91 -1.28
C VAL A 91 10.90 10.22 -2.15
N TYR A 92 11.80 9.50 -1.51
CA TYR A 92 12.60 8.48 -2.19
C TYR A 92 12.33 7.09 -1.60
N ALA A 93 12.15 6.12 -2.50
CA ALA A 93 11.92 4.73 -2.18
C ALA A 93 12.75 3.85 -3.14
N PRO A 94 13.38 2.76 -2.65
CA PRO A 94 14.00 1.79 -3.54
C PRO A 94 12.92 0.94 -4.22
N CYS A 95 13.05 0.70 -5.52
CA CYS A 95 12.17 -0.22 -6.22
C CYS A 95 12.39 -1.66 -5.73
N PRO A 96 11.36 -2.43 -5.37
CA PRO A 96 11.51 -3.83 -4.95
C PRO A 96 12.00 -4.75 -6.08
N HIS A 97 11.77 -4.40 -7.34
CA HIS A 97 12.20 -5.19 -8.50
C HIS A 97 13.67 -4.93 -8.88
N CYS A 98 14.05 -3.67 -9.12
CA CYS A 98 15.38 -3.31 -9.61
C CYS A 98 16.32 -2.71 -8.55
N LYS A 99 15.85 -2.49 -7.31
CA LYS A 99 16.58 -1.88 -6.18
C LYS A 99 17.06 -0.45 -6.41
N GLN A 100 16.71 0.16 -7.55
CA GLN A 100 17.10 1.51 -7.90
C GLN A 100 16.28 2.54 -7.11
N GLU A 101 16.92 3.65 -6.75
CA GLU A 101 16.27 4.70 -5.97
C GLU A 101 15.32 5.53 -6.86
N LEU A 102 14.05 5.49 -6.52
CA LEU A 102 13.01 6.26 -7.17
C LEU A 102 12.73 7.52 -6.38
N ARG A 103 12.72 8.66 -7.06
CA ARG A 103 12.18 9.92 -6.55
C ARG A 103 10.73 10.04 -7.02
N ALA A 104 9.81 10.19 -6.09
CA ALA A 104 8.40 10.39 -6.39
C ALA A 104 7.86 11.65 -5.70
N SER A 105 6.96 12.35 -6.38
CA SER A 105 6.17 13.42 -5.76
C SER A 105 5.20 12.81 -4.74
N GLU A 106 4.82 13.60 -3.73
CA GLU A 106 3.82 13.22 -2.72
C GLU A 106 2.49 12.75 -3.33
N ARG A 107 2.14 13.25 -4.52
CA ARG A 107 0.92 12.86 -5.25
C ARG A 107 0.88 11.38 -5.65
N TYR A 108 2.03 10.73 -5.78
CA TYR A 108 2.12 9.33 -6.21
C TYR A 108 2.16 8.35 -5.03
N ILE A 109 2.11 8.84 -3.79
CA ILE A 109 2.02 7.99 -2.61
C ILE A 109 0.65 7.30 -2.61
N SER A 110 0.65 6.01 -2.30
CA SER A 110 -0.54 5.14 -2.30
C SER A 110 -1.19 4.92 -3.67
N MET A 111 -0.56 5.38 -4.76
CA MET A 111 -0.99 5.11 -6.13
C MET A 111 -0.21 3.97 -6.76
N ASN A 112 -0.87 3.21 -7.64
CA ASN A 112 -0.20 2.23 -8.49
C ASN A 112 0.53 2.98 -9.62
N VAL A 113 1.85 2.82 -9.66
CA VAL A 113 2.71 3.49 -10.63
C VAL A 113 3.71 2.49 -11.23
N SER A 114 4.19 2.78 -12.42
CA SER A 114 5.25 1.97 -13.04
C SER A 114 6.62 2.52 -12.66
N CYS A 115 7.53 1.63 -12.26
CA CYS A 115 8.93 1.99 -12.03
C CYS A 115 9.56 2.52 -13.32
N LYS A 116 10.18 3.71 -13.28
CA LYS A 116 10.86 4.31 -14.44
C LYS A 116 11.99 3.44 -15.02
N PHE A 117 12.59 2.57 -14.21
CA PHE A 117 13.77 1.78 -14.60
C PHE A 117 13.43 0.39 -15.11
N CYS A 118 12.55 -0.34 -14.42
CA CYS A 118 12.22 -1.73 -14.76
C CYS A 118 10.79 -1.92 -15.27
N ASN A 119 10.01 -0.85 -15.37
CA ASN A 119 8.59 -0.85 -15.75
C ASN A 119 7.70 -1.76 -14.88
N GLY A 120 8.21 -2.23 -13.73
CA GLY A 120 7.46 -3.05 -12.77
C GLY A 120 6.38 -2.20 -12.10
N ALA A 121 5.20 -2.79 -11.91
CA ALA A 121 4.11 -2.16 -11.21
C ALA A 121 4.43 -2.11 -9.71
N ILE A 122 4.44 -0.91 -9.15
CA ILE A 122 4.78 -0.68 -7.74
C ILE A 122 3.77 0.28 -7.13
N ARG A 123 3.67 0.23 -5.81
CA ARG A 123 2.92 1.22 -5.04
C ARG A 123 3.82 1.80 -3.96
N ILE A 124 3.97 3.12 -3.95
CA ILE A 124 4.83 3.78 -2.98
C ILE A 124 4.05 3.93 -1.68
N VAL A 125 4.48 3.25 -0.62
CA VAL A 125 3.80 3.25 0.67
C VAL A 125 4.60 4.03 1.71
N ASP A 126 3.92 4.97 2.37
CA ASP A 126 4.47 5.80 3.45
C ASP A 126 4.27 5.14 4.83
N GLN A 127 4.23 3.80 4.86
CA GLN A 127 4.03 3.07 6.10
C GLN A 127 5.34 3.15 6.91
N PRO A 128 5.28 3.57 8.18
CA PRO A 128 6.45 3.45 9.05
C PRO A 128 6.83 1.96 9.16
N PRO A 129 8.12 1.62 9.39
CA PRO A 129 8.47 0.25 9.68
C PRO A 129 7.65 -0.19 10.90
N SER A 130 6.71 -1.12 10.71
CA SER A 130 6.08 -1.85 11.81
C SER A 130 7.19 -2.62 12.52
N VAL A 131 7.56 -2.12 13.70
CA VAL A 131 8.44 -2.80 14.67
C VAL A 131 7.64 -3.93 15.31
#